data_AF-A0A4U1AGH9-F1
#
_entry.id   AF-A0A4U1AGH9-F1
#
_cell.length_a   1.000
_cell.length_b   1.000
_cell.length_c   1.000
_cell.angle_alpha   90.00
_cell.angle_beta   90.00
_cell.angle_gamma   90.00
#
_symmetry.space_group_name_H-M   'P 1'
#
loop_
_entity.id
_entity.type
_entity.pdbx_description
1 polymer ?
#
loop_
_entity_poly.entity_id
_entity_poly.type
_entity_poly.pdbx_seq_one_letter_code
_entity_poly.pdbx_strand_id
1 'polypeptide(L)' 'MSKKEVERFLIAGGEDKVLRIKYDKIGAMPKFVASAVEDGFDFTEDDLKVVLRESGDSFETSGNPPKRDIWWF' A
#
# COMPACT_ATOMS: atom_id res chain seq x y z
N MET A 1 6.73 -10.02 -12.66
CA MET A 1 5.85 -10.42 -11.55
C MET A 1 6.38 -9.63 -10.37
N SER A 2 5.91 -8.41 -10.09
CA SER A 2 4.85 -8.22 -9.10
C SER A 2 4.18 -6.82 -9.11
N LYS A 3 4.49 -5.93 -10.09
CA LYS A 3 3.78 -4.63 -10.22
C LYS A 3 2.25 -4.75 -10.24
N LYS A 4 1.72 -5.75 -10.94
CA LYS A 4 0.27 -6.02 -11.00
C LYS A 4 -0.32 -6.37 -9.64
N GLU A 5 0.42 -7.04 -8.76
CA GLU A 5 -0.04 -7.36 -7.41
C GLU A 5 -0.03 -6.10 -6.52
N VAL A 6 0.97 -5.23 -6.68
CA VAL A 6 0.98 -3.90 -6.04
C VAL A 6 -0.20 -3.06 -6.50
N GLU A 7 -0.42 -2.93 -7.81
CA GLU A 7 -1.55 -2.18 -8.37
C GLU A 7 -2.88 -2.74 -7.85
N ARG A 8 -3.05 -4.07 -7.86
CA ARG A 8 -4.23 -4.74 -7.31
C ARG A 8 -4.42 -4.43 -5.83
N PHE A 9 -3.34 -4.40 -5.06
CA PHE A 9 -3.36 -4.04 -3.64
C PHE A 9 -3.74 -2.56 -3.41
N LEU A 10 -3.17 -1.63 -4.18
CA LEU A 10 -3.49 -0.20 -4.09
C LEU A 10 -4.94 0.09 -4.49
N ILE A 11 -5.46 -0.61 -5.50
CA ILE A 11 -6.89 -0.56 -5.89
C ILE A 11 -7.76 -1.14 -4.78
N ALA A 12 -7.40 -2.30 -4.22
CA ALA A 12 -8.16 -2.92 -3.14
C ALA A 12 -8.26 -2.01 -1.91
N GLY A 13 -7.23 -1.24 -1.57
CA GLY A 13 -7.30 -0.26 -0.49
C GLY A 13 -8.03 1.05 -0.85
N GLY A 14 -8.18 1.37 -2.13
CA GLY A 14 -9.09 2.43 -2.60
C GLY A 14 -10.55 2.03 -2.45
N GLU A 15 -10.88 0.79 -2.82
CA GLU A 15 -12.24 0.23 -2.77
C GLU A 15 -12.67 -0.16 -1.34
N ASP A 16 -11.77 -0.77 -0.55
CA ASP A 16 -12.04 -1.24 0.81
C ASP A 16 -11.45 -0.31 1.89
N LYS A 17 -12.33 0.44 2.54
CA LYS A 17 -12.00 1.33 3.65
C LYS A 17 -11.42 0.59 4.86
N VAL A 18 -11.80 -0.66 5.11
CA VAL A 18 -11.31 -1.45 6.25
C VAL A 18 -9.86 -1.85 6.00
N LEU A 19 -9.55 -2.31 4.79
CA LEU A 19 -8.19 -2.58 4.34
C LEU A 19 -7.35 -1.30 4.45
N ARG A 20 -7.84 -0.18 3.90
CA ARG A 20 -7.16 1.11 3.99
C ARG A 20 -6.76 1.50 5.41
N ILE A 21 -7.71 1.45 6.35
CA ILE A 21 -7.47 1.82 7.75
C ILE A 21 -6.52 0.83 8.45
N LYS A 22 -6.56 -0.46 8.12
CA LYS A 22 -5.61 -1.46 8.64
C LYS A 22 -4.19 -1.09 8.25
N TYR A 23 -3.97 -0.79 6.97
CA TYR A 23 -2.65 -0.53 6.41
C TYR A 23 -2.12 0.88 6.69
N ASP A 24 -2.98 1.89 6.76
CA ASP A 24 -2.62 3.25 7.16
C ASP A 24 -2.01 3.33 8.57
N LYS A 25 -2.37 2.40 9.46
CA LYS A 25 -1.76 2.27 10.81
C LYS A 25 -0.36 1.66 10.79
N ILE A 26 0.01 0.95 9.72
CA ILE A 26 1.31 0.28 9.61
C ILE A 26 2.33 1.31 9.13
N GLY A 27 3.08 1.92 10.05
CA GLY A 27 4.08 2.95 9.72
C GLY A 27 5.30 2.44 8.97
N ALA A 28 5.71 1.18 9.20
CA ALA A 28 6.93 0.62 8.63
C ALA A 28 6.64 -0.12 7.32
N MET A 29 7.31 0.28 6.25
CA MET A 29 7.19 -0.34 4.91
C MET A 29 7.45 -1.86 4.92
N PRO A 30 8.46 -2.39 5.64
CA PRO A 30 8.67 -3.85 5.70
C PRO A 30 7.47 -4.60 6.31
N LYS A 31 6.84 -4.02 7.33
CA LYS A 31 5.64 -4.61 7.96
C LYS A 31 4.43 -4.51 7.04
N PHE A 32 4.33 -3.42 6.28
CA PHE A 32 3.25 -3.19 5.33
C PHE A 32 3.26 -4.27 4.25
N VAL A 33 4.43 -4.52 3.66
CA VAL A 33 4.61 -5.56 2.65
C VAL A 33 4.39 -6.96 3.25
N ALA A 34 4.95 -7.24 4.44
CA ALA A 34 4.74 -8.52 5.10
C ALA A 34 3.24 -8.82 5.34
N SER A 35 2.47 -7.83 5.81
CA SER A 35 1.02 -7.98 5.98
C SER A 35 0.29 -8.17 4.64
N ALA A 36 0.73 -7.51 3.58
CA ALA A 36 0.15 -7.69 2.25
C ALA A 36 0.40 -9.10 1.71
N VAL A 37 1.60 -9.64 1.91
CA VAL A 37 1.95 -11.03 1.56
C VAL A 37 1.12 -12.03 2.36
N GLU A 38 0.91 -11.79 3.66
CA GLU A 38 0.02 -12.60 4.51
C GLU A 38 -1.44 -12.55 4.03
N ASP A 39 -1.91 -11.40 3.56
CA ASP A 39 -3.26 -11.23 3.01
C ASP A 39 -3.40 -11.80 1.57
N GLY A 40 -2.31 -12.28 0.96
CA GLY A 40 -2.30 -12.94 -0.34
C GLY A 40 -1.82 -12.08 -1.52
N PHE A 41 -1.25 -10.91 -1.26
CA PHE A 41 -0.63 -10.04 -2.26
C PHE A 41 0.89 -10.26 -2.28
N ASP A 42 1.39 -10.97 -3.28
CA ASP A 42 2.80 -11.35 -3.36
C ASP A 42 3.66 -10.26 -4.03
N PHE A 43 4.09 -9.26 -3.26
CA PHE A 43 4.99 -8.18 -3.72
C PHE A 43 6.08 -7.82 -2.71
N THR A 44 7.12 -7.12 -3.19
CA THR A 44 8.25 -6.67 -2.36
C THR A 44 8.21 -5.16 -2.08
N GLU A 45 9.04 -4.70 -1.13
CA GLU A 45 9.21 -3.27 -0.88
C GLU A 45 9.70 -2.49 -2.10
N ASP A 46 10.58 -3.10 -2.90
CA ASP A 46 11.09 -2.47 -4.12
C ASP A 46 9.99 -2.35 -5.17
N ASP A 47 9.14 -3.35 -5.33
CA ASP A 47 7.97 -3.26 -6.23
C ASP A 47 7.04 -2.12 -5.81
N LEU A 48 6.74 -2.00 -4.52
CA LEU A 48 5.92 -0.91 -3.99
C LEU A 48 6.56 0.45 -4.26
N LYS A 49 7.85 0.62 -3.96
CA LYS A 49 8.59 1.88 -4.22
C LYS A 49 8.61 2.25 -5.70
N VAL A 50 8.78 1.27 -6.58
CA VAL A 50 8.77 1.50 -8.04
C VAL A 50 7.39 1.97 -8.49
N VAL A 51 6.31 1.33 -8.06
CA VAL A 51 4.94 1.71 -8.45
C VAL A 51 4.59 3.10 -7.92
N LEU A 52 4.86 3.38 -6.64
CA LEU A 52 4.64 4.71 -6.05
C LEU A 52 5.43 5.80 -6.80
N ARG A 53 6.68 5.52 -7.15
CA ARG A 53 7.50 6.45 -7.93
C ARG A 53 6.97 6.68 -9.35
N GLU A 54 6.41 5.64 -9.97
CA GLU A 54 5.82 5.71 -11.32
C GLU A 54 4.49 6.48 -11.33
N SER A 55 3.67 6.35 -10.28
CA SER A 55 2.44 7.13 -10.12
C SER A 55 2.65 8.55 -9.59
N GLY A 56 3.82 8.81 -8.97
CA GLY A 56 4.10 10.08 -8.31
C GLY A 56 3.57 10.16 -6.88
N ASP A 57 3.19 9.01 -6.30
CA ASP A 57 2.70 8.90 -4.94
C ASP A 57 3.86 8.77 -3.92
N SER A 58 3.58 9.13 -2.67
CA SER A 58 4.53 9.02 -1.56
C SER A 58 3.99 8.10 -0.48
N PHE A 59 4.85 7.22 0.07
CA PHE A 59 4.49 6.35 1.20
C PHE A 59 4.33 7.12 2.53
N GLU A 60 4.45 8.44 2.51
CA GLU A 60 4.27 9.28 3.69
C GLU A 60 2.84 9.20 4.23
N THR A 61 2.76 9.09 5.56
CA THR A 61 1.50 9.22 6.29
C THR A 61 1.26 10.66 6.72
N SER A 62 0.05 11.15 6.51
CA SER A 62 -0.40 12.47 6.96
C SER A 62 -1.65 12.36 7.84
N GLY A 63 -1.86 13.35 8.72
CA GLY A 63 -3.08 13.47 9.55
C GLY A 63 -3.14 12.62 10.83
N ASN A 64 -4.22 12.83 11.60
CA ASN A 64 -4.56 12.06 12.81
C ASN A 64 -6.06 11.72 12.79
N PRO A 65 -6.48 10.46 12.58
CA PRO A 65 -5.65 9.26 12.44
C PRO A 65 -4.78 9.28 11.16
N PRO A 66 -3.64 8.55 11.16
CA PRO A 66 -2.73 8.51 10.03
C PRO A 66 -3.46 8.01 8.78
N LYS A 67 -3.19 8.64 7.64
CA LYS A 67 -3.70 8.29 6.32
C LYS A 67 -2.58 8.37 5.31
N ARG A 68 -2.66 7.57 4.25
CA ARG A 68 -1.77 7.66 3.09
C ARG A 68 -2.57 8.00 1.85
N ASP A 69 -1.99 8.83 1.00
CA ASP A 69 -2.54 9.17 -0.31
C ASP A 69 -1.88 8.29 -1.39
N ILE A 70 -1.82 6.97 -1.14
CA ILE A 70 -1.27 5.97 -2.08
C ILE A 70 -2.35 5.09 -2.71
N TRP A 71 -3.58 5.19 -2.20
CA TRP A 71 -4.69 4.30 -2.55
C TRP A 71 -5.38 4.78 -3.82
N TRP A 72 -5.63 3.86 -4.76
CA TRP A 72 -6.13 4.18 -6.09
C TRP A 72 -7.62 3.82 -6.21
N PHE A 73 -8.52 4.75 -5.85
CA PHE A 73 -9.94 4.87 -6.29
C PHE A 73 -10.64 5.98 -5.52
#